data_AF-A0A845XA65-F1
#
_entry.id   AF-A0A845XA65-F1
#
_cell.length_a   1.000
_cell.length_b   1.000
_cell.length_c   1.000
_cell.angle_alpha   90.00
_cell.angle_beta   90.00
_cell.angle_gamma   90.00
#
_symmetry.space_group_name_H-M   'P 1'
#
loop_
_entity.id
_entity.type
_entity.pdbx_description
1 polymer ?
#
loop_
_entity_poly.entity_id
_entity_poly.type
_entity_poly.pdbx_seq_one_letter_code
_entity_poly.pdbx_strand_id
1 'polypeptide(L)'
;MTEKKNLWGTLPNGESAQPTPKSILKDQAEFLTKMTNGSLVGEVGKITHTHQSGLRLVAQQPSPVIVDSLKIKVPALDDYIYGVAQIEYKLPKTYPVTLVNLADPDEETKQYLTLEEFEAGLEAVLTSEQVRNVVRILLEQAEA
;
A
#
# COMPACT_ATOMS: atom_id res chain seq x y z
N MET A 1 -7.43 21.15 43.11
CA MET A 1 -7.00 20.81 41.74
C MET A 1 -8.03 19.83 41.18
N THR A 2 -8.73 20.19 40.11
CA THR A 2 -9.77 19.32 39.52
C THR A 2 -9.10 18.39 38.53
N GLU A 3 -9.11 17.09 38.80
CA GLU A 3 -8.56 16.09 37.88
C GLU A 3 -9.36 16.07 36.57
N LYS A 4 -8.67 15.98 35.42
CA LYS A 4 -9.30 15.91 34.10
C LYS A 4 -9.94 14.52 33.94
N LYS A 5 -11.26 14.48 33.76
CA LYS A 5 -12.02 13.24 33.50
C LYS A 5 -11.70 12.70 32.09
N ASN A 6 -11.37 11.40 31.98
CA ASN A 6 -11.29 10.72 30.69
C ASN A 6 -12.71 10.53 30.10
N LEU A 7 -12.94 11.06 28.91
CA LEU A 7 -14.23 10.96 28.20
C LEU A 7 -14.24 9.90 27.08
N TRP A 8 -13.10 9.29 26.76
CA TRP A 8 -12.97 8.27 25.72
C TRP A 8 -13.40 6.88 26.20
N GLY A 9 -13.59 6.70 27.51
CA GLY A 9 -13.92 5.40 28.10
C GLY A 9 -12.79 4.38 27.90
N THR A 10 -13.17 3.11 27.71
CA THR A 10 -12.26 2.01 27.39
C THR A 10 -12.24 1.82 25.88
N LEU A 11 -11.07 1.95 25.27
CA LEU A 11 -10.87 1.71 23.84
C LEU A 11 -10.72 0.20 23.56
N PRO A 12 -11.13 -0.28 22.38
CA PRO A 12 -10.88 -1.67 21.99
C PRO A 12 -9.37 -1.93 21.88
N ASN A 13 -8.91 -3.06 22.43
CA ASN A 13 -7.53 -3.52 22.28
C ASN A 13 -7.34 -4.11 20.87
N GLY A 14 -6.27 -3.70 20.17
CA GLY A 14 -5.99 -4.08 18.78
C GLY A 14 -5.41 -5.49 18.57
N GLU A 15 -5.29 -6.31 19.62
CA GLU A 15 -4.55 -7.58 19.59
C GLU A 15 -5.26 -8.73 18.87
N SER A 16 -6.55 -8.59 18.51
CA SER A 16 -7.33 -9.60 17.77
C SER A 16 -7.75 -9.17 16.36
N ALA A 17 -7.15 -8.10 15.83
CA ALA A 17 -7.51 -7.61 14.50
C ALA A 17 -7.06 -8.59 13.42
N GLN A 18 -7.99 -9.01 12.55
CA GLN A 18 -7.66 -9.68 11.31
C GLN A 18 -6.60 -8.88 10.52
N PRO A 19 -5.75 -9.55 9.72
CA PRO A 19 -4.80 -8.87 8.85
C PRO A 19 -5.48 -7.77 8.03
N THR A 20 -4.91 -6.58 8.07
CA THR A 20 -5.36 -5.46 7.26
C THR A 20 -4.69 -5.52 5.88
N PRO A 21 -5.31 -4.98 4.81
CA PRO A 21 -4.66 -4.84 3.51
C PRO A 21 -3.28 -4.19 3.62
N LYS A 22 -3.15 -3.16 4.47
CA LYS A 22 -1.88 -2.50 4.75
C LYS A 22 -0.83 -3.44 5.38
N SER A 23 -1.22 -4.28 6.35
CA SER A 23 -0.27 -5.22 6.96
C SER A 23 0.16 -6.29 5.95
N ILE A 24 -0.75 -6.76 5.10
CA ILE A 24 -0.38 -7.69 4.02
C ILE A 24 0.64 -7.05 3.07
N LEU A 25 0.43 -5.80 2.63
CA LEU A 25 1.42 -5.11 1.81
C LEU A 25 2.79 -5.01 2.50
N LYS A 26 2.81 -4.80 3.83
CA LYS A 26 4.06 -4.73 4.60
C LYS A 26 4.77 -6.07 4.63
N ASP A 27 4.02 -7.16 4.84
CA ASP A 27 4.59 -8.51 4.81
C ASP A 27 5.22 -8.79 3.44
N GLN A 28 4.55 -8.42 2.34
CA GLN A 28 5.10 -8.57 0.99
C GLN A 28 6.33 -7.69 0.73
N ALA A 29 6.34 -6.45 1.24
CA ALA A 29 7.50 -5.57 1.19
C ALA A 29 8.71 -6.17 1.93
N GLU A 30 8.48 -6.77 3.10
CA GLU A 30 9.52 -7.47 3.86
C GLU A 30 10.01 -8.72 3.12
N PHE A 31 9.12 -9.50 2.51
CA PHE A 31 9.51 -10.68 1.74
C PHE A 31 10.41 -10.29 0.56
N LEU A 32 10.08 -9.26 -0.20
CA LEU A 32 10.92 -8.78 -1.29
C LEU A 32 12.32 -8.39 -0.79
N THR A 33 12.38 -7.65 0.31
CA THR A 33 13.66 -7.20 0.91
C THR A 33 14.51 -8.38 1.33
N LYS A 34 13.91 -9.38 1.98
CA LYS A 34 14.61 -10.60 2.42
C LYS A 34 15.08 -11.44 1.22
N MET A 35 14.23 -11.62 0.21
CA MET A 35 14.54 -12.43 -0.97
C MET A 35 15.67 -11.85 -1.82
N THR A 36 15.82 -10.54 -1.83
CA THR A 36 16.86 -9.84 -2.61
C THR A 36 18.07 -9.43 -1.77
N ASN A 37 18.15 -9.90 -0.51
CA ASN A 37 19.20 -9.51 0.45
C ASN A 37 19.38 -7.99 0.58
N GLY A 38 18.29 -7.23 0.43
CA GLY A 38 18.30 -5.77 0.52
C GLY A 38 18.73 -5.03 -0.75
N SER A 39 19.07 -5.71 -1.85
CA SER A 39 19.32 -5.05 -3.14
C SER A 39 18.06 -4.30 -3.64
N LEU A 40 16.88 -4.87 -3.39
CA LEU A 40 15.60 -4.20 -3.54
C LEU A 40 14.92 -4.12 -2.17
N VAL A 41 14.59 -2.91 -1.71
CA VAL A 41 13.92 -2.69 -0.43
C VAL A 41 12.44 -2.45 -0.69
N GLY A 42 11.59 -3.35 -0.23
CA GLY A 42 10.14 -3.14 -0.26
C GLY A 42 9.71 -2.11 0.78
N GLU A 43 8.85 -1.17 0.41
CA GLU A 43 8.30 -0.16 1.31
C GLU A 43 6.79 -0.01 1.13
N VAL A 44 6.07 0.22 2.24
CA VAL A 44 4.65 0.60 2.22
C VAL A 44 4.51 2.01 2.76
N GLY A 45 4.09 2.92 1.90
CA GLY A 45 3.94 4.33 2.23
C GLY A 45 2.59 4.88 1.81
N LYS A 46 2.12 5.89 2.53
CA LYS A 46 1.01 6.72 2.06
C LYS A 46 1.48 7.53 0.86
N ILE A 47 0.61 7.72 -0.13
CA ILE A 47 0.71 8.92 -0.97
C ILE A 47 0.15 10.05 -0.12
N THR A 48 1.04 10.78 0.56
CA THR A 48 0.63 12.10 1.06
C THR A 48 0.43 12.94 -0.19
N HIS A 49 -0.81 13.26 -0.55
CA HIS A 49 -1.09 14.30 -1.53
C HIS A 49 -0.63 15.64 -0.94
N THR A 50 0.68 15.87 -0.95
CA THR A 50 1.27 17.19 -0.81
C THR A 50 1.43 17.73 -2.23
N HIS A 51 0.66 18.78 -2.51
CA HIS A 51 0.68 19.69 -3.67
C HIS A 51 -0.34 19.50 -4.81
N GLN A 52 -1.25 20.48 -4.86
CA GLN A 52 -1.51 21.33 -6.03
C GLN A 52 -1.78 20.65 -7.38
N SER A 53 -3.02 20.21 -7.59
CA SER A 53 -3.66 20.30 -8.90
C SER A 53 -4.91 21.17 -8.76
N GLY A 54 -4.97 22.23 -9.58
CA GLY A 54 -5.92 23.34 -9.46
C GLY A 54 -7.36 23.01 -9.87
N LEU A 55 -8.05 22.20 -9.08
CA LEU A 55 -9.51 22.12 -9.11
C LEU A 55 -10.05 22.29 -7.69
N ARG A 56 -10.46 23.52 -7.39
CA ARG A 56 -11.07 23.89 -6.11
C ARG A 56 -12.60 23.91 -6.25
N LEU A 57 -13.25 23.33 -5.22
CA LEU A 57 -14.61 23.61 -4.69
C LEU A 57 -15.82 22.97 -5.38
N VAL A 58 -16.37 21.91 -4.77
CA VAL A 58 -17.71 21.94 -4.12
C VAL A 58 -17.66 21.06 -2.86
N ALA A 59 -18.27 21.52 -1.78
CA ALA A 59 -18.32 20.89 -0.47
C ALA A 59 -18.86 19.45 -0.48
N GLN A 60 -18.05 18.48 -0.06
CA GLN A 60 -18.48 17.22 0.56
C GLN A 60 -17.41 16.84 1.58
N GLN A 61 -17.80 16.45 2.80
CA GLN A 61 -16.84 15.98 3.79
C GLN A 61 -15.99 14.86 3.18
N PRO A 62 -14.63 14.91 3.27
CA PRO A 62 -13.83 13.81 2.77
C PRO A 62 -14.23 12.58 3.56
N SER A 63 -14.85 11.61 2.90
CA SER A 63 -14.90 10.26 3.47
C SER A 63 -13.48 9.88 3.85
N PRO A 64 -13.20 9.36 5.06
CA PRO A 64 -11.84 9.02 5.48
C PRO A 64 -11.33 7.85 4.63
N VAL A 65 -10.73 8.18 3.49
CA VAL A 65 -10.11 7.24 2.57
C VAL A 65 -8.66 7.03 3.02
N ILE A 66 -8.28 5.76 3.16
CA ILE A 66 -6.89 5.35 3.37
C ILE A 66 -6.33 4.91 2.03
N VAL A 67 -5.21 5.50 1.66
CA VAL A 67 -4.46 5.16 0.45
C VAL A 67 -3.04 4.78 0.87
N ASP A 68 -2.64 3.55 0.57
CA ASP A 68 -1.30 3.01 0.81
C ASP A 68 -0.78 2.38 -0.48
N SER A 69 0.52 2.50 -0.73
CA SER A 69 1.16 1.92 -1.92
C SER A 69 2.32 1.03 -1.53
N LEU A 70 2.40 -0.13 -2.17
CA LEU A 70 3.57 -1.00 -2.17
C LEU A 70 4.57 -0.47 -3.21
N LYS A 71 5.80 -0.23 -2.77
CA LYS A 71 6.87 0.34 -3.57
C LYS A 71 8.12 -0.50 -3.45
N ILE A 72 8.97 -0.43 -4.46
CA ILE A 72 10.32 -0.97 -4.48
C ILE A 72 11.27 0.22 -4.46
N LYS A 73 12.11 0.30 -3.44
CA LYS A 73 13.22 1.22 -3.34
C LYS A 73 14.51 0.51 -3.74
N VAL A 74 15.34 1.14 -4.55
CA VAL A 74 16.61 0.58 -5.04
C VAL A 74 17.77 1.43 -4.51
N PRO A 75 18.43 1.02 -3.40
CA PRO A 75 19.47 1.83 -2.76
C PRO A 75 20.67 2.12 -3.67
N ALA A 76 21.04 1.15 -4.52
CA ALA A 76 22.15 1.29 -5.46
C ALA A 76 21.90 2.32 -6.57
N LEU A 77 20.64 2.71 -6.79
CA LEU A 77 20.23 3.67 -7.82
C LEU A 77 19.77 4.99 -7.19
N ASP A 78 20.59 5.57 -6.33
CA ASP A 78 20.29 6.84 -5.63
C ASP A 78 18.90 6.83 -4.98
N ASP A 79 18.56 5.72 -4.32
CA ASP A 79 17.27 5.53 -3.67
C ASP A 79 16.05 5.63 -4.61
N TYR A 80 16.21 5.28 -5.90
CA TYR A 80 15.12 5.22 -6.87
C TYR A 80 13.92 4.42 -6.36
N ILE A 81 12.71 4.93 -6.59
CA ILE A 81 11.46 4.34 -6.09
C ILE A 81 10.52 3.99 -7.25
N TYR A 82 10.10 2.73 -7.29
CA TYR A 82 9.11 2.21 -8.23
C TYR A 82 7.81 1.84 -7.49
N GLY A 83 6.65 2.25 -8.02
CA GLY A 83 5.34 1.86 -7.48
C GLY A 83 4.86 0.54 -8.09
N VAL A 84 4.49 -0.44 -7.27
CA VAL A 84 4.02 -1.76 -7.74
C VAL A 84 2.51 -1.84 -7.69
N ALA A 85 1.93 -1.52 -6.54
CA ALA A 85 0.50 -1.61 -6.31
C ALA A 85 0.04 -0.52 -5.34
N GLN A 86 -1.22 -0.12 -5.47
CA GLN A 86 -1.86 0.83 -4.57
C GLN A 86 -3.19 0.26 -4.09
N ILE A 87 -3.46 0.45 -2.80
CA ILE A 87 -4.73 0.09 -2.18
C ILE A 87 -5.50 1.33 -1.73
N GLU A 88 -6.82 1.28 -1.85
CA GLU A 88 -7.74 2.30 -1.37
C GLU A 88 -8.93 1.67 -0.61
N TYR A 89 -9.21 2.13 0.61
CA TYR A 89 -10.38 1.71 1.40
C TYR A 89 -10.89 2.81 2.35
N LYS A 90 -12.13 2.69 2.85
CA LYS A 90 -12.83 3.76 3.59
C LYS A 90 -13.21 3.36 5.01
N LEU A 91 -12.78 4.11 6.02
CA LEU A 91 -13.23 3.88 7.39
C LEU A 91 -14.75 4.12 7.55
N PRO A 92 -15.46 3.35 8.41
CA PRO A 92 -14.93 2.44 9.44
C PRO A 92 -14.69 0.99 9.00
N LYS A 93 -14.92 0.64 7.72
CA LYS A 93 -14.77 -0.74 7.22
C LYS A 93 -13.52 -0.88 6.35
N THR A 94 -12.81 -1.98 6.50
CA THR A 94 -11.61 -2.23 5.68
C THR A 94 -11.95 -2.72 4.27
N TYR A 95 -13.07 -3.43 4.13
CA TYR A 95 -13.57 -3.93 2.85
C TYR A 95 -14.89 -3.25 2.47
N PRO A 96 -15.12 -2.99 1.16
CA PRO A 96 -14.27 -3.39 0.03
C PRO A 96 -12.97 -2.57 -0.08
N VAL A 97 -11.91 -3.21 -0.56
CA VAL A 97 -10.62 -2.58 -0.89
C VAL A 97 -10.45 -2.52 -2.40
N THR A 98 -10.00 -1.40 -2.89
CA THR A 98 -9.66 -1.20 -4.29
C THR A 98 -8.17 -1.44 -4.47
N LEU A 99 -7.76 -2.27 -5.44
CA LEU A 99 -6.36 -2.50 -5.81
C LEU A 99 -6.13 -1.92 -7.21
N VAL A 100 -5.11 -1.09 -7.32
CA VAL A 100 -4.60 -0.55 -8.58
C VAL A 100 -3.23 -1.19 -8.84
N ASN A 101 -3.07 -1.80 -10.00
CA ASN A 101 -1.77 -2.26 -10.48
C ASN A 101 -1.02 -1.04 -11.04
N LEU A 102 0.08 -0.64 -10.39
CA LEU A 102 0.90 0.49 -10.84
C LEU A 102 1.95 0.06 -11.86
N ALA A 103 2.20 -1.24 -11.99
CA ALA A 103 3.11 -1.79 -12.99
C ALA A 103 2.46 -2.00 -14.36
N ASP A 104 1.12 -1.96 -14.43
CA ASP A 104 0.36 -2.01 -15.68
C ASP A 104 -0.73 -0.94 -15.66
N PRO A 105 -0.49 0.26 -16.23
CA PRO A 105 -1.45 1.35 -16.21
C PRO A 105 -2.69 1.10 -17.07
N ASP A 106 -2.65 0.12 -17.97
CA ASP A 106 -3.78 -0.28 -18.81
C ASP A 106 -4.69 -1.30 -18.10
N GLU A 107 -4.25 -1.88 -16.96
CA GLU A 107 -5.08 -2.78 -16.18
C GLU A 107 -6.17 -2.03 -15.42
N GLU A 108 -7.42 -2.48 -15.58
CA GLU A 108 -8.55 -1.94 -14.85
C GLU A 108 -8.38 -2.11 -13.33
N THR A 109 -8.68 -1.04 -12.60
CA THR A 109 -8.74 -1.06 -11.14
C THR A 109 -9.86 -1.99 -10.66
N LYS A 110 -9.54 -2.88 -9.72
CA LYS A 110 -10.47 -3.92 -9.22
C LYS A 110 -10.82 -3.70 -7.74
N GLN A 111 -12.06 -4.00 -7.39
CA GLN A 111 -12.52 -4.00 -5.99
C GLN A 111 -12.64 -5.43 -5.48
N TYR A 112 -12.18 -5.63 -4.24
CA TYR A 112 -12.17 -6.91 -3.55
C TYR A 112 -13.02 -6.77 -2.29
N LEU A 113 -13.97 -7.67 -2.10
CA LEU A 113 -14.97 -7.59 -1.03
C LEU A 113 -14.51 -8.29 0.25
N THR A 114 -13.52 -9.18 0.15
CA THR A 114 -13.00 -9.96 1.27
C THR A 114 -11.47 -9.98 1.30
N LEU A 115 -10.92 -10.44 2.43
CA LEU A 115 -9.50 -10.67 2.61
C LEU A 115 -8.92 -11.67 1.61
N GLU A 116 -9.58 -12.82 1.46
CA GLU A 116 -9.17 -13.90 0.57
C GLU A 116 -9.16 -13.45 -0.90
N GLU A 117 -10.19 -12.70 -1.31
CA GLU A 117 -10.25 -12.10 -2.65
C GLU A 117 -9.12 -11.11 -2.87
N PHE A 118 -8.83 -10.26 -1.88
CA PHE A 118 -7.75 -9.28 -1.95
C PHE A 118 -6.36 -9.94 -2.04
N GLU A 119 -6.10 -10.98 -1.24
CA GLU A 119 -4.83 -11.71 -1.29
C GLU A 119 -4.61 -12.36 -2.65
N ALA A 120 -5.63 -13.01 -3.21
CA ALA A 120 -5.57 -13.59 -4.55
C ALA A 120 -5.34 -12.52 -5.64
N GLY A 121 -6.00 -11.36 -5.51
CA GLY A 121 -5.81 -10.23 -6.41
C GLY A 121 -4.40 -9.64 -6.34
N LEU A 122 -3.87 -9.48 -5.12
CA LEU A 122 -2.51 -9.01 -4.90
C LEU A 122 -1.47 -10.01 -5.43
N GLU A 123 -1.67 -11.31 -5.21
CA GLU A 123 -0.82 -12.36 -5.76
C GLU A 123 -0.75 -12.28 -7.29
N ALA A 124 -1.90 -12.11 -7.96
CA ALA A 124 -1.95 -11.96 -9.41
C ALA A 124 -1.13 -10.76 -9.91
N VAL A 125 -1.19 -9.62 -9.21
CA VAL A 125 -0.36 -8.44 -9.52
C VAL A 125 1.12 -8.72 -9.30
N LEU A 126 1.50 -9.24 -8.12
CA LEU A 126 2.91 -9.47 -7.75
C LEU A 126 3.59 -10.55 -8.59
N THR A 127 2.82 -11.50 -9.11
CA THR A 127 3.32 -12.59 -9.95
C THR A 127 3.18 -12.31 -11.45
N SER A 128 2.62 -11.16 -11.84
CA SER A 128 2.50 -10.74 -13.23
C SER A 128 3.85 -10.68 -13.95
N GLU A 129 3.83 -10.90 -15.27
CA GLU A 129 5.04 -10.81 -16.10
C GLU A 129 5.66 -9.40 -16.04
N GLN A 130 4.81 -8.37 -15.99
CA GLN A 130 5.19 -6.97 -15.86
C GLN A 130 5.99 -6.74 -14.58
N VAL A 131 5.47 -7.12 -13.41
CA VAL A 131 6.16 -6.95 -12.13
C VAL A 131 7.45 -7.77 -12.09
N ARG A 132 7.43 -9.01 -12.56
CA ARG A 132 8.64 -9.86 -12.63
C ARG A 132 9.72 -9.26 -13.52
N ASN A 133 9.34 -8.69 -14.67
CA ASN A 133 10.25 -8.03 -15.57
C ASN A 133 10.86 -6.78 -14.93
N VAL A 134 10.06 -5.96 -14.24
CA VAL A 134 10.56 -4.79 -13.49
C VAL A 134 11.55 -5.22 -12.42
N VAL A 135 11.21 -6.21 -11.59
CA VAL A 135 12.10 -6.73 -10.54
C VAL A 135 13.44 -7.19 -11.14
N ARG A 136 13.42 -7.94 -12.25
CA ARG A 136 14.64 -8.35 -12.96
C ARG A 136 15.48 -7.15 -13.38
N ILE A 137 14.89 -6.17 -14.06
CA ILE A 137 15.61 -4.98 -14.53
C ILE A 137 16.21 -4.21 -13.36
N LEU A 138 15.45 -4.02 -12.27
CA LEU A 138 15.95 -3.31 -11.10
C LEU A 138 17.11 -4.05 -10.41
N LEU A 139 17.09 -5.39 -10.39
CA LEU A 139 18.21 -6.20 -9.88
C LEU A 139 19.46 -6.04 -10.76
N GLU A 140 19.31 -6.15 -12.08
CA GLU A 140 20.42 -5.96 -13.02
C GLU A 140 21.06 -4.58 -12.87
N GLN A 141 20.25 -3.54 -12.68
CA GLN A 141 20.73 -2.18 -12.47
C GLN A 141 21.36 -1.97 -11.08
N ALA A 142 20.94 -2.71 -10.06
CA ALA A 142 21.52 -2.62 -8.72
C ALA A 142 22.91 -3.27 -8.61
N GLU A 143 23.24 -4.17 -9.54
CA GLU A 143 24.53 -4.87 -9.61
C GLU A 143 25.54 -4.22 -10.58
N ALA A 144 25.09 -3.26 -11.40
CA ALA A 144 25.89 -2.56 -12.42
C ALA A 144 26.78 -1.46 -11.83
#